data_AF-A0A2E0PR90-F1
#
_entry.id   AF-A0A2E0PR90-F1
#
_cell.length_a   1.000
_cell.length_b   1.000
_cell.length_c   1.000
_cell.angle_alpha   90.00
_cell.angle_beta   90.00
_cell.angle_gamma   90.00
#
_symmetry.space_group_name_H-M   'P 1'
#
loop_
_entity.id
_entity.type
_entity.pdbx_description
1 polymer ?
#
loop_
_entity_poly.entity_id
_entity_poly.type
_entity_poly.pdbx_seq_one_letter_code
_entity_poly.pdbx_strand_id
1 'polypeptide(L)'
;MAEAPIEMWEMQLAFAIGLLGIYAGWRGTIAKMTGFYDLSGAVRTLLFGLVAGVIAASVIDLMVLRSIREGTANILSVSLIAMIIAMAESAFALFILGRPNTVGLRASPPYGWTLGLGFGAMRSAHLNVRLFDPDVWQGTTGFGIANLIFGCLLTITICVGHASASAWQGYRILEKDRLRAYLKSALSRAILVIVTVLSVFEPLTLLLIAPIVLISWFPAQELWLPSGMTPAAKQAYRRTLRQSDVHQSRADSRIKGKIVESDE
;
A
#
# COMPACT_ATOMS: atom_id res chain seq x y z
N MET A 1 -2.64 -3.38 33.85
CA MET A 1 -2.84 -2.70 32.55
C MET A 1 -1.63 -3.07 31.71
N ALA A 2 -1.81 -3.52 30.45
CA ALA A 2 -0.66 -3.78 29.59
C ALA A 2 0.07 -2.45 29.37
N GLU A 3 1.33 -2.39 29.76
CA GLU A 3 2.17 -1.21 29.58
C GLU A 3 2.40 -1.00 28.08
N ALA A 4 2.27 0.25 27.62
CA ALA A 4 2.50 0.56 26.21
C ALA A 4 4.00 0.37 25.91
N PRO A 5 4.37 -0.20 24.76
CA PRO A 5 5.77 -0.49 24.44
C PRO A 5 6.62 0.79 24.30
N ILE A 6 5.99 1.90 23.93
CA ILE A 6 6.63 3.21 23.76
C ILE A 6 5.68 4.32 24.22
N GLU A 7 6.17 5.56 24.28
CA GLU A 7 5.36 6.72 24.65
C GLU A 7 4.17 6.92 23.67
N MET A 8 3.06 7.45 24.20
CA MET A 8 1.82 7.58 23.43
C MET A 8 1.98 8.41 22.15
N TRP A 9 2.76 9.50 22.20
CA TRP A 9 2.97 10.36 21.05
C TRP A 9 3.84 9.67 19.98
N GLU A 10 4.77 8.80 20.36
CA GLU A 10 5.57 7.99 19.42
C GLU A 10 4.70 6.96 18.71
N MET A 11 3.74 6.34 19.42
CA MET A 11 2.75 5.46 18.79
C MET A 11 1.87 6.21 17.78
N GLN A 12 1.42 7.41 18.14
CA GLN A 12 0.63 8.26 17.24
C GLN A 12 1.44 8.67 16.01
N LEU A 13 2.72 8.98 16.19
CA LEU A 13 3.62 9.30 15.09
C LEU A 13 3.87 8.09 14.19
N ALA A 14 4.13 6.91 14.75
CA ALA A 14 4.28 5.66 14.01
C ALA A 14 3.04 5.36 13.15
N PHE A 15 1.85 5.57 13.72
CA PHE A 15 0.59 5.45 13.01
C PHE A 15 0.42 6.51 11.91
N ALA A 16 0.74 7.77 12.19
CA ALA A 16 0.69 8.86 11.21
C ALA A 16 1.62 8.59 10.01
N ILE A 17 2.83 8.07 10.27
CA ILE A 17 3.77 7.63 9.23
C ILE A 17 3.12 6.52 8.41
N GLY A 18 2.51 5.51 9.04
CA GLY A 18 1.75 4.46 8.36
C GLY A 18 0.70 5.00 7.36
N LEU A 19 -0.03 6.04 7.76
CA LEU A 19 -1.03 6.70 6.92
C LEU A 19 -0.42 7.54 5.78
N LEU A 20 0.82 8.04 5.91
CA LEU A 20 1.52 8.72 4.80
C LEU A 20 1.63 7.83 3.57
N GLY A 21 1.76 6.52 3.76
CA GLY A 21 1.79 5.56 2.66
C GLY A 21 0.49 5.55 1.83
N ILE A 22 -0.67 5.72 2.48
CA ILE A 22 -1.96 5.90 1.80
C ILE A 22 -1.93 7.18 0.99
N TYR A 23 -1.51 8.30 1.59
CA TYR A 23 -1.45 9.59 0.91
C TYR A 23 -0.54 9.55 -0.33
N ALA A 24 0.68 9.03 -0.19
CA ALA A 24 1.64 8.91 -1.28
C ALA A 24 1.11 8.02 -2.41
N GLY A 25 0.59 6.83 -2.04
CA GLY A 25 -0.02 5.91 -2.98
C GLY A 25 -1.21 6.52 -3.72
N TRP A 26 -2.12 7.14 -2.98
CA TRP A 26 -3.35 7.75 -3.51
C TRP A 26 -3.07 8.91 -4.45
N ARG A 27 -2.25 9.88 -4.01
CA ARG A 27 -1.89 11.05 -4.81
C ARG A 27 -1.15 10.66 -6.09
N GLY A 28 -0.29 9.64 -6.02
CA GLY A 28 0.50 9.20 -7.18
C GLY A 28 -0.30 8.50 -8.28
N THR A 29 -1.46 7.90 -7.94
CA THR A 29 -2.26 7.05 -8.84
C THR A 29 -3.73 7.47 -8.93
N ILE A 30 -4.47 7.22 -7.86
CA ILE A 30 -5.92 7.30 -7.76
C ILE A 30 -6.39 8.72 -8.03
N ALA A 31 -5.65 9.73 -7.56
CA ALA A 31 -5.92 11.14 -7.83
C ALA A 31 -5.82 11.51 -9.32
N LYS A 32 -4.98 10.83 -10.11
CA LYS A 32 -4.85 11.12 -11.56
C LYS A 32 -6.01 10.57 -12.38
N MET A 33 -6.62 9.50 -11.90
CA MET A 33 -7.71 8.81 -12.58
C MET A 33 -9.11 9.26 -12.11
N THR A 34 -9.19 10.29 -11.25
CA THR A 34 -10.48 10.78 -10.72
C THR A 34 -11.44 11.14 -11.86
N GLY A 35 -12.69 10.72 -11.75
CA GLY A 35 -13.70 10.87 -12.79
C GLY A 35 -13.77 9.71 -13.79
N PHE A 36 -12.81 8.78 -13.77
CA PHE A 36 -12.80 7.58 -14.62
C PHE A 36 -13.10 6.28 -13.87
N TYR A 37 -13.25 6.32 -12.55
CA TYR A 37 -13.66 5.21 -11.69
C TYR A 37 -14.52 5.71 -10.52
N ASP A 38 -15.22 4.80 -9.84
CA ASP A 38 -16.02 5.12 -8.66
C ASP A 38 -15.14 5.29 -7.41
N LEU A 39 -15.07 6.53 -6.92
CA LEU A 39 -14.30 6.91 -5.74
C LEU A 39 -14.87 6.29 -4.45
N SER A 40 -16.19 6.17 -4.37
CA SER A 40 -16.87 5.66 -3.16
C SER A 40 -16.52 4.19 -2.93
N GLY A 41 -16.53 3.39 -4.00
CA GLY A 41 -16.07 2.01 -3.94
C GLY A 41 -14.58 1.89 -3.60
N ALA A 42 -13.73 2.79 -4.11
CA ALA A 42 -12.30 2.81 -3.81
C ALA A 42 -12.01 3.13 -2.34
N VAL A 43 -12.75 4.06 -1.73
CA VAL A 43 -12.68 4.35 -0.28
C VAL A 43 -13.20 3.16 0.52
N ARG A 44 -14.30 2.54 0.11
CA ARG A 44 -14.84 1.35 0.80
C ARG A 44 -13.83 0.20 0.81
N THR A 45 -13.13 -0.06 -0.29
CA THR A 45 -12.09 -1.10 -0.34
C THR A 45 -10.85 -0.73 0.45
N LEU A 46 -10.47 0.56 0.52
CA LEU A 46 -9.43 1.03 1.43
C LEU A 46 -9.78 0.70 2.89
N LEU A 47 -11.02 0.96 3.32
CA LEU A 47 -11.48 0.65 4.68
C LEU A 47 -11.42 -0.85 4.99
N PHE A 48 -11.83 -1.71 4.05
CA PHE A 48 -11.64 -3.16 4.20
C PHE A 48 -10.16 -3.55 4.35
N GLY A 49 -9.28 -2.88 3.59
CA GLY A 49 -7.84 -3.08 3.65
C GLY A 49 -7.25 -2.66 4.98
N LEU A 50 -7.69 -1.54 5.56
CA LEU A 50 -7.28 -1.10 6.89
C LEU A 50 -7.65 -2.14 7.95
N VAL A 51 -8.92 -2.52 8.04
CA VAL A 51 -9.38 -3.47 9.07
C VAL A 51 -8.65 -4.81 8.96
N ALA A 52 -8.58 -5.39 7.75
CA ALA A 52 -7.88 -6.65 7.54
C ALA A 52 -6.35 -6.52 7.71
N GLY A 53 -5.79 -5.35 7.41
CA GLY A 53 -4.39 -5.03 7.62
C GLY A 53 -4.00 -5.00 9.09
N VAL A 54 -4.85 -4.45 9.98
CA VAL A 54 -4.64 -4.49 11.43
C VAL A 54 -4.61 -5.94 11.91
N ILE A 55 -5.58 -6.75 11.52
CA ILE A 55 -5.65 -8.16 11.92
C ILE A 55 -4.40 -8.92 11.46
N ALA A 56 -4.00 -8.74 10.19
CA ALA A 56 -2.79 -9.37 9.66
C ALA A 56 -1.53 -8.89 10.36
N ALA A 57 -1.41 -7.59 10.65
CA ALA A 57 -0.27 -7.02 11.37
C ALA A 57 -0.13 -7.63 12.77
N SER A 58 -1.24 -7.78 13.51
CA SER A 58 -1.23 -8.41 14.83
C SER A 58 -0.77 -9.87 14.77
N VAL A 59 -1.22 -10.64 13.76
CA VAL A 59 -0.80 -12.03 13.57
C VAL A 59 0.68 -12.13 13.19
N ILE A 60 1.16 -11.24 12.31
CA ILE A 60 2.58 -11.16 11.93
C ILE A 60 3.45 -10.84 13.15
N ASP A 61 3.02 -9.90 13.98
CA ASP A 61 3.75 -9.54 15.20
C ASP A 61 3.89 -10.74 16.15
N LEU A 62 2.77 -11.41 16.43
CA LEU A 62 2.70 -12.53 17.36
C LEU A 62 3.45 -13.77 16.88
N MET A 63 3.36 -14.09 15.58
CA MET A 63 3.83 -15.37 15.04
C MET A 63 5.13 -15.30 14.25
N VAL A 64 5.55 -14.11 13.81
CA VAL A 64 6.75 -13.92 13.00
C VAL A 64 7.76 -13.04 13.72
N LEU A 65 7.39 -11.80 14.02
CA LEU A 65 8.31 -10.82 14.63
C LEU A 65 8.78 -11.30 16.00
N ARG A 66 7.85 -11.71 16.85
CA ARG A 66 8.15 -12.24 18.19
C ARG A 66 9.09 -13.45 18.14
N SER A 67 8.84 -14.41 17.26
CA SER A 67 9.69 -15.59 17.13
C SER A 67 11.11 -15.26 16.67
N ILE A 68 11.27 -14.26 15.79
CA ILE A 68 12.59 -13.77 15.37
C ILE A 68 13.30 -13.10 16.55
N ARG A 69 12.60 -12.20 17.26
CA ARG A 69 13.14 -11.48 18.43
C ARG A 69 13.59 -12.43 19.55
N GLU A 70 12.82 -13.47 19.85
CA GLU A 70 13.12 -14.43 20.92
C GLU A 70 14.18 -15.47 20.51
N GLY A 71 14.69 -15.42 19.27
CA GLY A 71 15.68 -16.40 18.78
C GLY A 71 15.12 -17.82 18.59
N THR A 72 13.79 -17.98 18.63
CA THR A 72 13.08 -19.26 18.44
C THR A 72 12.68 -19.51 16.98
N ALA A 73 12.97 -18.55 16.10
CA ALA A 73 12.61 -18.59 14.69
C ALA A 73 13.32 -19.73 13.94
N ASN A 74 12.52 -20.65 13.42
CA ASN A 74 12.92 -21.55 12.34
C ASN A 74 12.54 -20.92 10.99
N ILE A 75 13.50 -20.83 10.06
CA ILE A 75 13.31 -20.22 8.73
C ILE A 75 12.14 -20.86 7.99
N LEU A 76 12.01 -22.18 8.05
CA LEU A 76 10.92 -22.91 7.39
C LEU A 76 9.57 -22.56 8.02
N SER A 77 9.49 -22.56 9.36
CA SER A 77 8.26 -22.24 10.09
C SER A 77 7.80 -20.80 9.84
N VAL A 78 8.72 -19.83 9.92
CA VAL A 78 8.43 -18.41 9.64
C VAL A 78 7.95 -18.23 8.20
N SER A 79 8.62 -18.88 7.24
CA SER A 79 8.25 -18.80 5.83
C SER A 79 6.86 -19.40 5.56
N LEU A 80 6.54 -20.53 6.19
CA LEU A 80 5.23 -21.17 6.07
C LEU A 80 4.11 -20.31 6.69
N ILE A 81 4.34 -19.76 7.88
CA ILE A 81 3.38 -18.86 8.55
C ILE A 81 3.14 -17.61 7.68
N ALA A 82 4.21 -16.98 7.20
CA ALA A 82 4.10 -15.82 6.30
C ALA A 82 3.34 -16.17 5.01
N MET A 83 3.56 -17.36 4.44
CA MET A 83 2.81 -17.85 3.29
C MET A 83 1.33 -18.04 3.60
N ILE A 84 0.97 -18.62 4.75
CA ILE A 84 -0.45 -18.81 5.17
C ILE A 84 -1.15 -17.46 5.32
N ILE A 85 -0.51 -16.49 5.98
CA ILE A 85 -1.05 -15.14 6.14
C ILE A 85 -1.26 -14.50 4.76
N ALA A 86 -0.27 -14.58 3.88
CA ALA A 86 -0.35 -14.02 2.54
C ALA A 86 -1.39 -14.72 1.65
N MET A 87 -1.57 -16.03 1.81
CA MET A 87 -2.63 -16.80 1.17
C MET A 87 -4.01 -16.36 1.65
N ALA A 88 -4.20 -16.12 2.95
CA ALA A 88 -5.44 -15.60 3.51
C ALA A 88 -5.75 -14.20 2.97
N GLU A 89 -4.77 -13.30 2.92
CA GLU A 89 -4.93 -11.97 2.32
C GLU A 89 -5.24 -12.02 0.83
N SER A 90 -4.56 -12.90 0.09
CA SER A 90 -4.82 -13.09 -1.33
C SER A 90 -6.22 -13.65 -1.58
N ALA A 91 -6.70 -14.57 -0.74
CA ALA A 91 -8.07 -15.07 -0.80
C ALA A 91 -9.08 -13.97 -0.48
N PHE A 92 -8.82 -13.16 0.55
CA PHE A 92 -9.67 -12.02 0.90
C PHE A 92 -9.74 -10.98 -0.22
N ALA A 93 -8.59 -10.64 -0.83
CA ALA A 93 -8.55 -9.76 -1.99
C ALA A 93 -9.37 -10.32 -3.17
N LEU A 94 -9.27 -11.62 -3.48
CA LEU A 94 -10.13 -12.25 -4.49
C LEU A 94 -11.61 -12.17 -4.14
N PHE A 95 -11.96 -12.40 -2.89
CA PHE A 95 -13.35 -12.32 -2.43
C PHE A 95 -13.94 -10.91 -2.59
N ILE A 96 -13.18 -9.86 -2.27
CA ILE A 96 -13.64 -8.47 -2.41
C ILE A 96 -13.65 -8.03 -3.88
N LEU A 97 -12.55 -8.28 -4.61
CA LEU A 97 -12.35 -7.78 -5.97
C LEU A 97 -13.05 -8.61 -7.05
N GLY A 98 -13.37 -9.87 -6.75
CA GLY A 98 -14.03 -10.82 -7.65
C GLY A 98 -15.56 -10.77 -7.63
N ARG A 99 -16.16 -9.88 -6.83
CA ARG A 99 -17.63 -9.73 -6.77
C ARG A 99 -18.19 -9.35 -8.14
N PRO A 100 -19.36 -9.89 -8.55
CA PRO A 100 -19.95 -9.61 -9.86
C PRO A 100 -20.09 -8.11 -10.17
N ASN A 101 -20.50 -7.31 -9.19
CA ASN A 101 -20.63 -5.85 -9.37
C ASN A 101 -19.28 -5.18 -9.61
N THR A 102 -18.24 -5.57 -8.84
CA THR A 102 -16.89 -5.02 -9.00
C THR A 102 -16.30 -5.38 -10.37
N VAL A 103 -16.46 -6.63 -10.79
CA VAL A 103 -15.96 -7.14 -12.07
C VAL A 103 -16.75 -6.55 -13.24
N GLY A 104 -18.08 -6.44 -13.12
CA GLY A 104 -18.96 -5.86 -14.13
C GLY A 104 -18.65 -4.39 -14.40
N LEU A 105 -18.31 -3.64 -13.35
CA LEU A 105 -17.82 -2.26 -13.46
C LEU A 105 -16.34 -2.15 -13.86
N ARG A 106 -15.65 -3.30 -14.03
CA ARG A 106 -14.20 -3.39 -14.26
C ARG A 106 -13.36 -2.67 -13.18
N ALA A 107 -13.92 -2.46 -11.99
CA ALA A 107 -13.27 -1.70 -10.92
C ALA A 107 -12.26 -2.52 -10.10
N SER A 108 -12.07 -3.82 -10.40
CA SER A 108 -11.20 -4.72 -9.64
C SER A 108 -9.75 -4.22 -9.50
N PRO A 109 -9.06 -3.69 -10.54
CA PRO A 109 -7.70 -3.15 -10.38
C PRO A 109 -7.59 -1.90 -9.49
N PRO A 110 -8.35 -0.80 -9.71
CA PRO A 110 -8.25 0.38 -8.84
C PRO A 110 -8.71 0.10 -7.41
N TYR A 111 -9.74 -0.74 -7.23
CA TYR A 111 -10.17 -1.16 -5.88
C TYR A 111 -9.12 -2.04 -5.21
N GLY A 112 -8.40 -2.86 -5.98
CA GLY A 112 -7.28 -3.65 -5.50
C GLY A 112 -6.15 -2.75 -5.00
N TRP A 113 -5.80 -1.72 -5.75
CA TRP A 113 -4.79 -0.75 -5.32
C TRP A 113 -5.12 -0.12 -3.97
N THR A 114 -6.34 0.39 -3.80
CA THR A 114 -6.73 1.02 -2.53
C THR A 114 -6.86 0.01 -1.38
N LEU A 115 -7.34 -1.20 -1.65
CA LEU A 115 -7.32 -2.30 -0.68
C LEU A 115 -5.88 -2.57 -0.17
N GLY A 116 -4.93 -2.63 -1.10
CA GLY A 116 -3.52 -2.86 -0.77
C GLY A 116 -2.87 -1.70 -0.02
N LEU A 117 -3.22 -0.45 -0.32
CA LEU A 117 -2.79 0.71 0.49
C LEU A 117 -3.27 0.57 1.93
N GLY A 118 -4.50 0.10 2.16
CA GLY A 118 -5.04 -0.16 3.50
C GLY A 118 -4.26 -1.24 4.25
N PHE A 119 -3.96 -2.37 3.60
CA PHE A 119 -3.12 -3.42 4.19
C PHE A 119 -1.77 -2.87 4.61
N GLY A 120 -1.11 -2.15 3.70
CA GLY A 120 0.23 -1.67 3.93
C GLY A 120 0.32 -0.60 5.01
N ALA A 121 -0.68 0.28 5.10
CA ALA A 121 -0.71 1.35 6.09
C ALA A 121 -0.75 0.81 7.52
N MET A 122 -1.55 -0.23 7.77
CA MET A 122 -1.67 -0.80 9.12
C MET A 122 -0.49 -1.69 9.47
N ARG A 123 0.06 -2.43 8.50
CA ARG A 123 1.29 -3.20 8.70
C ARG A 123 2.49 -2.30 8.99
N SER A 124 2.65 -1.23 8.22
CA SER A 124 3.73 -0.27 8.43
C SER A 124 3.57 0.49 9.73
N ALA A 125 2.36 0.93 10.11
CA ALA A 125 2.11 1.52 11.42
C ALA A 125 2.56 0.60 12.56
N HIS A 126 2.20 -0.69 12.50
CA HIS A 126 2.59 -1.66 13.52
C HIS A 126 4.11 -1.90 13.55
N LEU A 127 4.75 -2.05 12.38
CA LEU A 127 6.20 -2.23 12.31
C LEU A 127 6.96 -0.96 12.76
N ASN A 128 6.44 0.23 12.50
CA ASN A 128 7.03 1.48 12.97
C ASN A 128 7.00 1.58 14.49
N VAL A 129 5.93 1.13 15.15
CA VAL A 129 5.90 1.03 16.63
C VAL A 129 7.02 0.11 17.12
N ARG A 130 7.22 -1.05 16.47
CA ARG A 130 8.31 -1.98 16.82
C ARG A 130 9.70 -1.45 16.48
N LEU A 131 9.83 -0.62 15.46
CA LEU A 131 11.08 0.04 15.08
C LEU A 131 11.48 1.11 16.10
N PHE A 132 10.51 1.83 16.68
CA PHE A 132 10.77 2.89 17.65
C PHE A 132 10.96 2.37 19.08
N ASP A 133 10.49 1.16 19.36
CA ASP A 133 10.68 0.48 20.64
C ASP A 133 12.14 -0.02 20.80
N PRO A 134 12.95 0.55 21.71
CA PRO A 134 14.33 0.15 21.90
C PRO A 134 14.50 -1.27 22.48
N ASP A 135 13.45 -1.84 23.07
CA ASP A 135 13.48 -3.18 23.68
C ASP A 135 13.21 -4.30 22.65
N VAL A 136 12.91 -3.95 21.40
CA VAL A 136 12.68 -4.92 20.33
C VAL A 136 13.99 -5.53 19.85
N TRP A 137 15.00 -4.71 19.56
CA TRP A 137 16.32 -5.18 19.13
C TRP A 137 17.43 -4.17 19.41
N GLN A 138 18.39 -4.58 20.23
CA GLN A 138 19.49 -3.72 20.64
C GLN A 138 20.37 -3.34 19.45
N GLY A 139 20.61 -2.03 19.29
CA GLY A 139 21.52 -1.46 18.30
C GLY A 139 20.89 -0.95 17.00
N THR A 140 19.69 -1.42 16.62
CA THR A 140 18.99 -0.95 15.41
C THR A 140 17.63 -0.31 15.69
N THR A 141 16.92 -0.75 16.73
CA THR A 141 15.62 -0.19 17.12
C THR A 141 15.76 0.93 18.17
N GLY A 142 14.75 1.78 18.28
CA GLY A 142 14.72 2.94 19.16
C GLY A 142 14.26 4.21 18.44
N PHE A 143 13.72 5.16 19.20
CA PHE A 143 13.29 6.43 18.65
C PHE A 143 14.49 7.32 18.26
N GLY A 144 14.54 7.75 16.99
CA GLY A 144 15.61 8.60 16.49
C GLY A 144 15.39 9.01 15.04
N ILE A 145 16.13 10.03 14.57
CA ILE A 145 15.96 10.61 13.22
C ILE A 145 16.21 9.57 12.12
N ALA A 146 17.21 8.70 12.29
CA ALA A 146 17.50 7.63 11.34
C ALA A 146 16.32 6.65 11.19
N ASN A 147 15.77 6.18 12.32
CA ASN A 147 14.62 5.29 12.34
C ASN A 147 13.33 5.97 11.88
N LEU A 148 13.20 7.29 12.09
CA LEU A 148 12.08 8.07 11.53
C LEU A 148 12.11 8.08 10.00
N ILE A 149 13.28 8.37 9.40
CA ILE A 149 13.47 8.36 7.95
C ILE A 149 13.26 6.94 7.40
N PHE A 150 13.84 5.95 8.07
CA PHE A 150 13.68 4.55 7.69
C PHE A 150 12.22 4.09 7.77
N GLY A 151 11.48 4.48 8.82
CA GLY A 151 10.05 4.19 8.96
C GLY A 151 9.22 4.78 7.81
N CYS A 152 9.56 5.98 7.33
CA CYS A 152 8.94 6.56 6.14
C CYS A 152 9.22 5.73 4.87
N LEU A 153 10.48 5.33 4.65
CA LEU A 153 10.88 4.50 3.50
C LEU A 153 10.22 3.11 3.54
N LEU A 154 10.23 2.49 4.72
CA LEU A 154 9.57 1.23 5.00
C LEU A 154 8.07 1.31 4.70
N THR A 155 7.43 2.38 5.15
CA THR A 155 5.99 2.61 4.93
C THR A 155 5.64 2.74 3.46
N ILE A 156 6.39 3.56 2.70
CA ILE A 156 6.17 3.71 1.25
C ILE A 156 6.33 2.36 0.56
N THR A 157 7.38 1.61 0.91
CA THR A 157 7.67 0.30 0.31
C THR A 157 6.55 -0.72 0.59
N ILE A 158 6.10 -0.82 1.85
CA ILE A 158 5.02 -1.72 2.24
C ILE A 158 3.71 -1.33 1.54
N CYS A 159 3.33 -0.06 1.56
CA CYS A 159 2.08 0.42 0.99
C CYS A 159 2.03 0.21 -0.52
N VAL A 160 3.07 0.64 -1.25
CA VAL A 160 3.13 0.47 -2.70
C VAL A 160 3.24 -1.01 -3.06
N GLY A 161 4.01 -1.82 -2.32
CA GLY A 161 4.12 -3.25 -2.56
C GLY A 161 2.78 -3.97 -2.46
N HIS A 162 2.02 -3.72 -1.39
CA HIS A 162 0.68 -4.28 -1.21
C HIS A 162 -0.34 -3.75 -2.22
N ALA A 163 -0.27 -2.47 -2.56
CA ALA A 163 -1.13 -1.84 -3.56
C ALA A 163 -0.89 -2.44 -4.96
N SER A 164 0.37 -2.55 -5.38
CA SER A 164 0.78 -3.19 -6.63
C SER A 164 0.33 -4.65 -6.70
N ALA A 165 0.57 -5.43 -5.65
CA ALA A 165 0.17 -6.85 -5.61
C ALA A 165 -1.35 -7.01 -5.73
N SER A 166 -2.12 -6.17 -5.04
CA SER A 166 -3.59 -6.20 -5.07
C SER A 166 -4.17 -5.65 -6.38
N ALA A 167 -3.55 -4.63 -6.98
CA ALA A 167 -3.94 -4.10 -8.28
C ALA A 167 -3.69 -5.10 -9.41
N TRP A 168 -2.53 -5.76 -9.39
CA TRP A 168 -2.21 -6.84 -10.32
C TRP A 168 -3.19 -8.01 -10.19
N GLN A 169 -3.55 -8.36 -8.95
CA GLN A 169 -4.57 -9.37 -8.68
C GLN A 169 -5.92 -8.98 -9.28
N GLY A 170 -6.36 -7.73 -9.08
CA GLY A 170 -7.56 -7.17 -9.69
C GLY A 170 -7.54 -7.22 -11.22
N TYR A 171 -6.41 -6.89 -11.84
CA TYR A 171 -6.20 -7.00 -13.28
C TYR A 171 -6.35 -8.44 -13.79
N ARG A 172 -5.74 -9.42 -13.12
CA ARG A 172 -5.85 -10.83 -13.51
C ARG A 172 -7.25 -11.42 -13.33
N ILE A 173 -8.04 -10.90 -12.40
CA ILE A 173 -9.46 -11.26 -12.26
C ILE A 173 -10.23 -10.87 -13.53
N LEU A 174 -9.95 -9.69 -14.11
CA LEU A 174 -10.56 -9.25 -15.36
C LEU A 174 -10.14 -10.12 -16.55
N GLU A 175 -8.91 -10.64 -16.54
CA GLU A 175 -8.41 -11.61 -17.52
C GLU A 175 -8.90 -13.04 -17.31
N LYS A 176 -9.78 -13.27 -16.32
CA LYS A 176 -10.33 -14.60 -15.94
C LYS A 176 -9.27 -15.61 -15.46
N ASP A 177 -8.08 -15.17 -15.07
CA ASP A 177 -7.00 -16.03 -14.54
C ASP A 177 -6.91 -15.95 -13.00
N ARG A 178 -7.94 -16.47 -12.33
CA ARG A 178 -8.11 -16.31 -10.86
C ARG A 178 -7.08 -17.11 -10.05
N LEU A 179 -6.70 -18.31 -10.51
CA LEU A 179 -5.75 -19.16 -9.79
C LEU A 179 -4.34 -18.56 -9.79
N ARG A 180 -3.86 -18.08 -10.95
CA ARG A 180 -2.56 -17.40 -10.98
C ARG A 180 -2.61 -16.07 -10.24
N ALA A 181 -3.73 -15.35 -10.32
CA ALA A 181 -3.97 -14.16 -9.52
C ALA A 181 -3.80 -14.47 -8.03
N TYR A 182 -4.35 -15.58 -7.55
CA TYR A 182 -4.22 -16.02 -6.15
C TYR A 182 -2.77 -16.34 -5.76
N LEU A 183 -2.12 -17.26 -6.49
CA LEU A 183 -0.84 -17.84 -6.09
C LEU A 183 0.31 -16.81 -6.14
N LYS A 184 0.43 -16.05 -7.23
CA LYS A 184 1.51 -15.07 -7.37
C LYS A 184 1.32 -13.87 -6.43
N SER A 185 0.07 -13.51 -6.14
CA SER A 185 -0.30 -12.49 -5.16
C SER A 185 0.04 -12.92 -3.73
N ALA A 186 -0.20 -14.19 -3.39
CA ALA A 186 0.17 -14.75 -2.10
C ALA A 186 1.71 -14.79 -1.96
N LEU A 187 2.41 -15.33 -2.96
CA LEU A 187 3.87 -15.41 -2.93
C LEU A 187 4.53 -14.03 -2.79
N SER A 188 4.09 -13.04 -3.60
CA SER A 188 4.63 -11.67 -3.51
C SER A 188 4.38 -11.03 -2.15
N ARG A 189 3.19 -11.20 -1.57
CA ARG A 189 2.88 -10.71 -0.22
C ARG A 189 3.69 -11.42 0.85
N ALA A 190 3.91 -12.74 0.73
CA ALA A 190 4.72 -13.50 1.69
C ALA A 190 6.17 -13.01 1.70
N ILE A 191 6.76 -12.80 0.52
CA ILE A 191 8.10 -12.21 0.38
C ILE A 191 8.13 -10.81 0.99
N LEU A 192 7.12 -9.98 0.70
CA LEU A 192 7.03 -8.63 1.25
C LEU A 192 6.95 -8.64 2.79
N VAL A 193 6.15 -9.54 3.39
CA VAL A 193 6.07 -9.74 4.85
C VAL A 193 7.44 -10.06 5.42
N ILE A 194 8.09 -11.11 4.91
CA ILE A 194 9.35 -11.62 5.47
C ILE A 194 10.41 -10.53 5.41
N VAL A 195 10.60 -9.90 4.24
CA VAL A 195 11.64 -8.89 4.06
C VAL A 195 11.37 -7.66 4.91
N THR A 196 10.12 -7.19 5.01
CA THR A 196 9.80 -5.97 5.77
C THR A 196 9.86 -6.19 7.28
N VAL A 197 9.51 -7.39 7.77
CA VAL A 197 9.75 -7.76 9.18
C VAL A 197 11.24 -7.85 9.48
N LEU A 198 12.03 -8.52 8.61
CA LEU A 198 13.48 -8.60 8.78
C LEU A 198 14.14 -7.21 8.76
N SER A 199 13.58 -6.27 8.02
CA SER A 199 14.11 -4.91 7.93
C SER A 199 14.01 -4.09 9.21
N VAL A 200 13.18 -4.51 10.17
CA VAL A 200 13.18 -3.93 11.52
C VAL A 200 14.47 -4.29 12.26
N PHE A 201 14.97 -5.51 12.08
CA PHE A 201 16.20 -5.99 12.73
C PHE A 201 17.45 -5.58 11.95
N GLU A 202 17.41 -5.74 10.62
CA GLU A 202 18.51 -5.46 9.70
C GLU A 202 18.02 -4.54 8.56
N PRO A 203 18.11 -3.20 8.72
CA PRO A 203 17.52 -2.22 7.80
C PRO A 203 17.92 -2.39 6.33
N LEU A 204 19.13 -2.89 6.06
CA LEU A 204 19.63 -3.12 4.70
C LEU A 204 18.82 -4.17 3.92
N THR A 205 18.12 -5.08 4.61
CA THR A 205 17.27 -6.08 3.94
C THR A 205 16.14 -5.44 3.13
N LEU A 206 15.72 -4.21 3.45
CA LEU A 206 14.71 -3.49 2.66
C LEU A 206 15.14 -3.30 1.19
N LEU A 207 16.45 -3.21 0.91
CA LEU A 207 17.00 -3.10 -0.43
C LEU A 207 16.71 -4.32 -1.32
N LEU A 208 16.38 -5.46 -0.73
CA LEU A 208 16.00 -6.66 -1.49
C LEU A 208 14.64 -6.52 -2.18
N ILE A 209 13.73 -5.71 -1.62
CA ILE A 209 12.35 -5.59 -2.12
C ILE A 209 12.00 -4.19 -2.61
N ALA A 210 12.59 -3.13 -2.05
CA ALA A 210 12.28 -1.75 -2.42
C ALA A 210 12.46 -1.47 -3.92
N PRO A 211 13.56 -1.88 -4.60
CA PRO A 211 13.70 -1.68 -6.04
C PRO A 211 12.62 -2.41 -6.85
N ILE A 212 12.25 -3.63 -6.44
CA ILE A 212 11.21 -4.42 -7.11
C ILE A 212 9.85 -3.74 -6.97
N VAL A 213 9.54 -3.21 -5.77
CA VAL A 213 8.32 -2.44 -5.52
C VAL A 213 8.29 -1.16 -6.37
N LEU A 214 9.41 -0.45 -6.46
CA LEU A 214 9.52 0.74 -7.33
C LEU A 214 9.30 0.38 -8.80
N ILE A 215 9.90 -0.70 -9.30
CA ILE A 215 9.70 -1.17 -10.67
C ILE A 215 8.24 -1.58 -10.91
N SER A 216 7.57 -2.17 -9.91
CA SER A 216 6.16 -2.55 -10.01
C SER A 216 5.21 -1.37 -10.22
N TRP A 217 5.66 -0.15 -9.92
CA TRP A 217 4.88 1.08 -10.12
C TRP A 217 4.52 1.31 -11.59
N PHE A 218 5.47 1.10 -12.51
CA PHE A 218 5.28 1.35 -13.94
C PHE A 218 4.16 0.51 -14.56
N PRO A 219 4.17 -0.84 -14.46
CA PRO A 219 3.08 -1.65 -15.00
C PRO A 219 1.76 -1.41 -14.27
N ALA A 220 1.78 -1.01 -12.99
CA ALA A 220 0.57 -0.58 -12.29
C ALA A 220 -0.08 0.63 -12.96
N GLN A 221 0.71 1.66 -13.31
CA GLN A 221 0.21 2.88 -13.96
C GLN A 221 -0.24 2.65 -15.40
N GLU A 222 0.52 1.88 -16.17
CA GLU A 222 0.35 1.82 -17.63
C GLU A 222 -0.65 0.73 -18.06
N LEU A 223 -0.70 -0.37 -17.30
CA LEU A 223 -1.43 -1.57 -17.66
C LEU A 223 -2.51 -1.92 -16.65
N TRP A 224 -2.16 -2.16 -15.38
CA TRP A 224 -3.08 -2.78 -14.42
C TRP A 224 -4.23 -1.83 -14.05
N LEU A 225 -3.94 -0.61 -13.60
CA LEU A 225 -4.97 0.36 -13.21
C LEU A 225 -5.84 0.78 -14.40
N PRO A 226 -5.29 1.15 -15.58
CA PRO A 226 -6.12 1.52 -16.73
C PRO A 226 -6.92 0.37 -17.34
N SER A 227 -6.59 -0.90 -17.03
CA SER A 227 -7.39 -2.05 -17.50
C SER A 227 -8.82 -2.05 -16.95
N GLY A 228 -9.03 -1.33 -15.84
CA GLY A 228 -10.34 -1.12 -15.24
C GLY A 228 -11.21 -0.08 -15.95
N MET A 229 -10.67 0.62 -16.94
CA MET A 229 -11.41 1.59 -17.75
C MET A 229 -11.96 0.92 -19.03
N THR A 230 -13.10 1.42 -19.52
CA THR A 230 -13.57 1.08 -20.87
C THR A 230 -12.61 1.65 -21.93
N PRO A 231 -12.59 1.14 -23.17
CA PRO A 231 -11.73 1.69 -24.23
C PRO A 231 -11.93 3.19 -24.47
N ALA A 232 -13.18 3.65 -24.44
CA ALA A 232 -13.53 5.07 -24.57
C ALA A 232 -13.00 5.90 -23.37
N ALA A 233 -13.20 5.41 -22.15
CA ALA A 233 -12.67 6.07 -20.94
C ALA A 233 -11.13 6.10 -20.94
N LYS A 234 -10.46 5.03 -21.38
CA LYS A 234 -9.00 4.99 -21.51
C LYS A 234 -8.49 6.00 -22.54
N GLN A 235 -9.21 6.18 -23.65
CA GLN A 235 -8.88 7.22 -24.64
C GLN A 235 -9.07 8.62 -24.07
N ALA A 236 -10.18 8.88 -23.37
CA ALA A 236 -10.44 10.16 -22.71
C ALA A 236 -9.38 10.45 -21.62
N TYR A 237 -9.03 9.47 -20.81
CA TYR A 237 -7.95 9.57 -19.81
C TYR A 237 -6.60 9.91 -20.43
N ARG A 238 -6.24 9.29 -21.56
CA ARG A 238 -5.01 9.64 -22.29
C ARG A 238 -5.05 11.07 -22.84
N ARG A 239 -6.22 11.58 -23.23
CA ARG A 239 -6.38 12.97 -23.66
C ARG A 239 -6.22 13.94 -22.50
N THR A 240 -6.82 13.65 -21.35
CA THR A 240 -6.69 14.51 -20.16
C THR A 240 -5.26 14.56 -19.65
N LEU A 241 -4.53 13.43 -19.64
CA LEU A 241 -3.09 13.39 -19.32
C LEU A 241 -2.24 14.23 -20.28
N ARG A 242 -2.56 14.24 -21.58
CA ARG A 242 -1.83 15.07 -22.55
C ARG A 242 -2.15 16.56 -22.40
N GLN A 243 -3.39 16.86 -22.02
CA GLN A 243 -3.86 18.23 -21.85
C GLN A 243 -3.47 18.81 -20.49
N SER A 244 -3.22 18.00 -19.46
CA SER A 244 -2.86 18.48 -18.12
C SER A 244 -1.59 19.32 -18.15
N ASP A 245 -0.56 18.92 -18.90
CA ASP A 245 0.71 19.65 -18.98
C ASP A 245 0.52 21.01 -19.70
N VAL A 246 -0.36 21.03 -20.71
CA VAL A 246 -0.75 22.25 -21.43
C VAL A 246 -1.61 23.16 -20.55
N HIS A 247 -2.52 22.60 -19.74
CA HIS A 247 -3.34 23.37 -18.82
C HIS A 247 -2.52 23.92 -17.65
N GLN A 248 -1.56 23.15 -17.14
CA GLN A 248 -0.66 23.57 -16.07
C GLN A 248 0.23 24.73 -16.55
N SER A 249 0.89 24.59 -17.70
CA SER A 249 1.68 25.68 -18.29
C SER A 249 0.83 26.94 -18.57
N ARG A 250 -0.42 26.80 -19.00
CA ARG A 250 -1.36 27.93 -19.17
C ARG A 250 -1.83 28.54 -17.85
N ALA A 251 -1.94 27.75 -16.79
CA ALA A 251 -2.29 28.25 -15.46
C ALA A 251 -1.12 29.02 -14.83
N ASP A 252 0.10 28.50 -14.96
CA ASP A 252 1.33 29.13 -14.45
C ASP A 252 1.65 30.44 -15.20
N SER A 253 1.32 30.51 -16.49
CA SER A 253 1.45 31.74 -17.30
C SER A 253 0.25 32.69 -17.20
N ARG A 254 -0.75 32.40 -16.35
CA ARG A 254 -1.96 33.22 -16.23
C ARG A 254 -1.65 34.47 -15.39
N ILE A 255 -1.64 35.64 -16.04
CA ILE A 255 -1.56 36.93 -15.34
C ILE A 255 -2.89 37.15 -14.60
N LYS A 256 -2.86 37.28 -13.27
CA LYS A 256 -4.05 37.63 -12.49
C LYS A 256 -4.58 38.99 -12.95
N GLY A 257 -5.85 39.03 -13.35
CA GLY A 257 -6.53 40.28 -13.65
C GLY A 257 -6.60 41.18 -12.41
N LYS A 258 -6.65 42.50 -12.62
CA LYS A 258 -6.92 43.46 -11.55
C LYS A 258 -8.39 43.33 -11.12
N ILE A 259 -8.61 43.39 -9.81
CA ILE A 259 -9.96 43.51 -9.24
C ILE A 259 -10.50 44.86 -9.72
N VAL A 260 -11.64 44.84 -10.40
CA VAL A 260 -12.38 46.05 -10.74
C VAL A 260 -13.37 46.25 -9.60
N GLU A 261 -13.10 47.22 -8.73
CA GLU A 261 -14.13 47.70 -7.79
C GLU A 261 -15.20 48.40 -8.61
N SER A 262 -16.43 47.90 -8.55
CA SER A 262 -17.59 48.59 -9.10
C SER A 262 -18.02 49.64 -8.10
N ASP A 263 -17.89 50.91 -8.46
CA ASP A 263 -18.50 52.02 -7.74
C ASP A 263 -20.03 51.98 -7.97
N GLU A 264 -20.74 51.22 -7.13
CA GLU A 264 -22.18 51.39 -6.87
C GLU A 264 -22.41 51.62 -5.37
#